data_AF-A0A454CWB6-F1
#
_entry.id   AF-A0A454CWB6-F1
#
_cell.length_a   1.000
_cell.length_b   1.000
_cell.length_c   1.000
_cell.angle_alpha   90.00
_cell.angle_beta   90.00
_cell.angle_gamma   90.00
#
_symmetry.space_group_name_H-M   'P 1'
#
loop_
_entity.id
_entity.type
_entity.pdbx_description
1 polymer ?
#
loop_
_entity_poly.entity_id
_entity_poly.type
_entity_poly.pdbx_seq_one_letter_code
_entity_poly.pdbx_strand_id
1 'polypeptide(L)'
;MREEAKVEAEIKKAEAEAIKEEKRFQKALDTARKELEQASDELKLELEQQIAELQANLKEAELKHQRAQSMAEQTKQGHVYVISNIGSFGEDIYKIGMTRRLEPMDRVKELGDASVPFTFDVHAMIHTDDAPTLEKKLHEVF
;
A
#
# COMPACT_ATOMS: atom_id res chain seq x y z
N MET A 1 15.76 0.65 -2.44
CA MET A 1 15.55 0.75 -0.98
C MET A 1 15.16 2.15 -0.50
N ARG A 2 15.98 3.21 -0.64
CA ARG A 2 15.62 4.56 -0.15
C ARG A 2 14.47 5.23 -0.92
N GLU A 3 14.35 4.98 -2.22
CA GLU A 3 13.25 5.54 -3.03
C GLU A 3 11.95 4.75 -2.86
N GLU A 4 12.01 3.42 -2.82
CA GLU A 4 10.83 2.57 -2.60
C GLU A 4 10.17 2.83 -1.24
N ALA A 5 10.97 3.00 -0.17
CA ALA A 5 10.46 3.34 1.15
C ALA A 5 9.81 4.74 1.19
N LYS A 6 10.27 5.69 0.35
CA LYS A 6 9.65 7.01 0.21
C LYS A 6 8.31 6.92 -0.49
N VAL A 7 8.24 6.19 -1.60
CA VAL A 7 6.99 5.98 -2.35
C VAL A 7 5.94 5.31 -1.46
N GLU A 8 6.32 4.30 -0.68
CA GLU A 8 5.39 3.65 0.24
C GLU A 8 4.92 4.59 1.37
N ALA A 9 5.81 5.42 1.90
CA ALA A 9 5.46 6.41 2.91
C ALA A 9 4.53 7.51 2.35
N GLU A 10 4.73 7.94 1.11
CA GLU A 10 3.86 8.89 0.41
C GLU A 10 2.47 8.31 0.18
N ILE A 11 2.38 7.05 -0.27
CA ILE A 11 1.11 6.34 -0.45
C ILE A 11 0.36 6.22 0.89
N LYS A 12 1.04 5.78 1.95
CA LYS A 12 0.45 5.66 3.30
C LYS A 12 -0.04 7.02 3.83
N LYS A 13 0.71 8.08 3.56
CA LYS A 13 0.32 9.43 3.97
C LYS A 13 -0.92 9.90 3.20
N ALA A 14 -0.94 9.71 1.89
CA ALA A 14 -2.08 10.06 1.04
C ALA A 14 -3.36 9.28 1.44
N GLU A 15 -3.22 7.99 1.75
CA GLU A 15 -4.32 7.15 2.24
C GLU A 15 -4.85 7.66 3.60
N ALA A 16 -3.96 7.97 4.54
CA ALA A 16 -4.34 8.52 5.84
C ALA A 16 -5.02 9.89 5.74
N GLU A 17 -4.55 10.75 4.83
CA GLU A 17 -5.16 12.05 4.56
C GLU A 17 -6.55 11.89 3.93
N ALA A 18 -6.72 10.98 2.98
CA ALA A 18 -8.01 10.68 2.34
C ALA A 18 -9.05 10.16 3.36
N ILE A 19 -8.67 9.21 4.24
CA ILE A 19 -9.53 8.69 5.31
C ILE A 19 -9.98 9.81 6.26
N LYS A 20 -9.07 10.74 6.58
CA LYS A 20 -9.39 11.88 7.45
C LYS A 20 -10.38 12.83 6.80
N GLU A 21 -10.23 13.05 5.50
CA GLU A 21 -11.10 13.90 4.70
C GLU A 21 -12.50 13.30 4.54
N GLU A 22 -12.61 12.01 4.22
CA GLU A 22 -13.89 11.27 4.22
C GLU A 22 -14.62 11.40 5.55
N LYS A 23 -13.92 11.16 6.67
CA LYS A 23 -14.50 11.29 8.02
C LYS A 23 -15.00 12.70 8.31
N ARG A 24 -14.29 13.73 7.81
CA ARG A 24 -14.70 15.13 7.96
C ARG A 24 -15.97 15.41 7.17
N PHE A 25 -16.04 14.99 5.91
CA PHE A 25 -17.23 15.17 5.09
C PHE A 25 -18.42 14.40 5.64
N GLN A 26 -18.25 13.14 6.02
CA GLN A 26 -19.30 12.33 6.63
C GLN A 26 -19.88 13.00 7.88
N LYS A 27 -19.02 13.51 8.77
CA LYS A 27 -19.47 14.20 9.99
C LYS A 27 -20.22 15.51 9.68
N ALA A 28 -19.76 16.28 8.70
CA ALA A 28 -20.45 17.49 8.26
C ALA A 28 -21.83 17.15 7.67
N LEU A 29 -21.91 16.09 6.87
CA LEU A 29 -23.13 15.58 6.25
C LEU A 29 -24.14 15.09 7.30
N ASP A 30 -23.68 14.36 8.31
CA ASP A 30 -24.51 13.91 9.43
C ASP A 30 -25.04 15.08 10.26
N THR A 31 -24.24 16.14 10.41
CA THR A 31 -24.66 17.37 11.11
C THR A 31 -25.70 18.12 10.30
N ALA A 32 -25.44 18.36 9.01
CA ALA A 32 -26.36 19.05 8.12
C ALA A 32 -27.71 18.30 7.98
N ARG A 33 -27.70 16.96 7.97
CA ARG A 33 -28.92 16.14 7.98
C ARG A 33 -29.74 16.34 9.27
N LYS A 34 -29.09 16.40 10.43
CA LYS A 34 -29.77 16.66 11.71
C LYS A 34 -30.34 18.07 11.77
N GLU A 35 -29.62 19.05 11.23
CA GLU A 35 -30.09 20.42 11.13
C GLU A 35 -31.30 20.53 10.18
N LEU A 36 -31.29 19.78 9.08
CA LEU A 36 -32.42 19.71 8.14
C LEU A 36 -33.70 19.14 8.81
N GLU A 37 -33.56 18.12 9.66
CA GLU A 37 -34.69 17.56 10.42
C GLU A 37 -35.33 18.57 11.38
N GLN A 38 -34.56 19.56 11.84
CA GLN A 38 -34.98 20.58 12.80
C GLN A 38 -35.30 21.94 12.15
N ALA A 39 -35.07 22.08 10.84
CA ALA A 39 -35.19 23.35 10.12
C ALA A 39 -36.63 23.71 9.73
N SER A 40 -36.91 25.01 9.72
CA SER A 40 -38.13 25.58 9.11
C SER A 40 -38.09 25.45 7.59
N ASP A 41 -39.26 25.53 6.94
CA ASP A 41 -39.39 25.28 5.49
C ASP A 41 -38.55 26.24 4.61
N GLU A 42 -38.26 27.44 5.09
CA GLU A 42 -37.39 28.41 4.40
C GLU A 42 -35.90 28.01 4.43
N LEU A 43 -35.42 27.39 5.52
CA LEU A 43 -34.02 26.95 5.66
C LEU A 43 -33.76 25.58 5.01
N LYS A 44 -34.81 24.78 4.77
CA LYS A 44 -34.67 23.44 4.20
C LYS A 44 -34.03 23.45 2.82
N LEU A 45 -34.40 24.42 1.97
CA LEU A 45 -33.88 24.48 0.60
C LEU A 45 -32.35 24.74 0.58
N GLU A 46 -31.86 25.61 1.46
CA GLU A 46 -30.41 25.89 1.58
C GLU A 46 -29.65 24.69 2.15
N LEU A 47 -30.21 24.05 3.19
CA LEU A 47 -29.61 22.86 3.80
C LEU A 47 -29.60 21.67 2.84
N GLU A 48 -30.63 21.49 2.02
CA GLU A 48 -30.68 20.46 0.97
C GLU A 48 -29.57 20.67 -0.08
N GLN A 49 -29.32 21.91 -0.49
CA GLN A 49 -28.21 22.23 -1.40
C GLN A 49 -26.85 21.95 -0.76
N GLN A 50 -26.65 22.34 0.51
CA GLN A 50 -25.42 22.05 1.23
C GLN A 50 -25.20 20.55 1.43
N ILE A 51 -26.25 19.78 1.73
CA ILE A 51 -26.18 18.32 1.84
C ILE A 51 -25.80 17.70 0.49
N ALA A 52 -26.38 18.16 -0.61
CA ALA A 52 -26.06 17.67 -1.95
C ALA A 52 -24.58 17.93 -2.30
N GLU A 53 -24.06 19.10 -1.95
CA GLU A 53 -22.64 19.43 -2.14
C GLU A 53 -21.73 18.56 -1.25
N LEU A 54 -22.06 18.40 0.03
CA LEU A 54 -21.32 17.53 0.95
C LEU A 54 -21.34 16.06 0.51
N GLN A 55 -22.45 15.58 -0.06
CA GLN A 55 -22.55 14.24 -0.66
C GLN A 55 -21.65 14.09 -1.89
N ALA A 56 -21.61 15.09 -2.76
CA ALA A 56 -20.73 15.07 -3.92
C ALA A 56 -19.25 15.05 -3.50
N ASN A 57 -18.87 15.89 -2.54
CA ASN A 57 -17.51 15.96 -2.00
C ASN A 57 -17.09 14.66 -1.29
N LEU A 58 -18.00 14.07 -0.50
CA LEU A 58 -17.76 12.78 0.14
C LEU A 58 -17.49 11.68 -0.91
N LYS A 59 -18.34 11.60 -1.95
CA LYS A 59 -18.18 10.61 -3.02
C LYS A 59 -16.87 10.79 -3.78
N GLU A 60 -16.44 12.02 -4.02
CA GLU A 60 -15.14 12.28 -4.65
C GLU A 60 -13.98 11.83 -3.76
N ALA A 61 -14.05 12.09 -2.45
CA ALA A 61 -13.06 11.64 -1.48
C ALA A 61 -12.97 10.11 -1.42
N GLU A 62 -14.12 9.41 -1.38
CA GLU A 62 -14.21 7.94 -1.43
C GLU A 62 -13.57 7.34 -2.68
N LEU A 63 -13.83 7.95 -3.85
CA LEU A 63 -13.21 7.51 -5.10
C LEU A 63 -11.69 7.71 -5.11
N LYS A 64 -11.19 8.80 -4.51
CA LYS A 64 -9.74 9.05 -4.38
C LYS A 64 -9.09 8.03 -3.45
N HIS A 65 -9.70 7.76 -2.31
CA HIS A 65 -9.23 6.76 -1.35
C HIS A 65 -9.19 5.37 -1.97
N GLN A 66 -10.27 4.94 -2.64
CA GLN A 66 -10.32 3.62 -3.28
C GLN A 66 -9.22 3.44 -4.34
N ARG A 67 -8.94 4.50 -5.13
CA ARG A 67 -7.82 4.47 -6.09
C ARG A 67 -6.47 4.36 -5.39
N ALA A 68 -6.25 5.15 -4.32
CA ALA A 68 -5.02 5.10 -3.54
C ALA A 68 -4.80 3.73 -2.91
N GLN A 69 -5.84 3.11 -2.35
CA GLN A 69 -5.81 1.77 -1.78
C GLN A 69 -5.46 0.72 -2.84
N SER A 70 -6.12 0.75 -3.99
CA SER A 70 -5.85 -0.20 -5.08
C SER A 70 -4.40 -0.10 -5.57
N MET A 71 -3.87 1.12 -5.70
CA MET A 71 -2.45 1.33 -6.03
C MET A 71 -1.53 0.82 -4.92
N ALA A 72 -1.89 1.00 -3.65
CA ALA A 72 -1.12 0.52 -2.52
C ALA A 72 -1.05 -1.02 -2.48
N GLU A 73 -2.16 -1.70 -2.79
CA GLU A 73 -2.21 -3.17 -2.85
C GLU A 73 -1.37 -3.69 -4.02
N GLN A 74 -1.51 -3.11 -5.21
CA GLN A 74 -0.70 -3.49 -6.38
C GLN A 74 0.81 -3.28 -6.16
N THR A 75 1.19 -2.26 -5.40
CA THR A 75 2.60 -1.98 -5.09
C THR A 75 3.18 -2.87 -4.00
N LYS A 76 2.37 -3.56 -3.21
CA LYS A 76 2.83 -4.51 -2.17
C LYS A 76 2.97 -5.94 -2.67
N GLN A 77 2.23 -6.30 -3.72
CA GLN A 77 2.28 -7.65 -4.30
C GLN A 77 3.67 -7.97 -4.86
N GLY A 78 4.10 -9.21 -4.68
CA GLY A 78 5.36 -9.69 -5.22
C GLY A 78 5.73 -11.09 -4.74
N HIS A 79 7.03 -11.36 -4.75
CA HIS A 79 7.63 -12.60 -4.31
C HIS A 79 8.67 -12.35 -3.23
N VAL A 80 8.70 -13.19 -2.21
CA VAL A 80 9.80 -13.28 -1.24
C VAL A 80 10.63 -14.50 -1.59
N TYR A 81 11.94 -14.32 -1.72
CA TYR A 81 12.89 -15.38 -2.04
C TYR A 81 13.88 -15.60 -0.90
N VAL A 82 14.36 -16.83 -0.79
CA VAL A 82 15.46 -17.22 0.11
C VAL A 82 16.56 -17.83 -0.74
N ILE A 83 17.75 -17.25 -0.67
CA ILE A 83 18.90 -17.64 -1.48
C ILE A 83 20.16 -17.87 -0.66
N SER A 84 21.03 -18.74 -1.13
CA SER A 84 22.39 -18.92 -0.58
C SER A 84 23.43 -18.92 -1.69
N ASN A 85 24.68 -18.65 -1.32
CA ASN A 85 25.82 -18.87 -2.18
C ASN A 85 27.08 -18.96 -1.32
N ILE A 86 27.68 -20.15 -1.27
CA ILE A 86 28.84 -20.41 -0.41
C ILE A 86 30.00 -19.48 -0.75
N GLY A 87 30.23 -19.23 -2.04
CA GLY A 87 31.34 -18.37 -2.52
C GLY A 87 31.18 -16.88 -2.19
N SER A 88 29.96 -16.42 -1.91
CA SER A 88 29.65 -14.99 -1.72
C SER A 88 29.22 -14.65 -0.31
N PHE A 89 28.50 -15.56 0.34
CA PHE A 89 27.93 -15.36 1.67
C PHE A 89 28.66 -16.17 2.74
N GLY A 90 29.23 -17.32 2.38
CA GLY A 90 29.79 -18.31 3.31
C GLY A 90 28.89 -19.54 3.47
N GLU A 91 29.41 -20.57 4.14
CA GLU A 91 28.64 -21.79 4.47
C GLU A 91 27.51 -21.46 5.45
N ASP A 92 26.37 -22.13 5.29
CA ASP A 92 25.16 -22.00 6.12
C ASP A 92 24.60 -20.56 6.26
N ILE A 93 24.95 -19.65 5.32
CA ILE A 93 24.43 -18.29 5.29
C ILE A 93 23.40 -18.13 4.19
N TYR A 94 22.21 -17.69 4.59
CA TYR A 94 21.05 -17.46 3.73
C TYR A 94 20.67 -15.98 3.72
N LYS A 95 20.13 -15.52 2.60
CA LYS A 95 19.54 -14.18 2.48
C LYS A 95 18.08 -14.29 2.09
N ILE A 96 17.26 -13.55 2.84
CA ILE A 96 15.85 -13.33 2.54
C ILE A 96 15.74 -11.97 1.83
N GLY A 97 14.99 -11.93 0.74
CA GLY A 97 14.72 -10.68 0.03
C GLY A 97 13.39 -10.76 -0.72
N MET A 98 12.96 -9.64 -1.29
CA MET A 98 11.74 -9.58 -2.09
C MET A 98 11.97 -9.01 -3.49
N THR A 99 11.06 -9.34 -4.39
CA THR A 99 11.01 -8.81 -5.76
C THR A 99 9.56 -8.62 -6.19
N ARG A 100 9.30 -7.57 -6.96
CA ARG A 100 7.99 -7.30 -7.57
C ARG A 100 7.99 -7.54 -9.08
N ARG A 101 9.04 -8.20 -9.59
CA ARG A 101 9.15 -8.54 -11.01
C ARG A 101 8.11 -9.58 -11.39
N LEU A 102 7.65 -9.48 -12.63
CA LEU A 102 6.78 -10.50 -13.24
C LEU A 102 7.46 -11.88 -13.23
N GLU A 103 8.73 -11.92 -13.64
CA GLU A 103 9.58 -13.11 -13.56
C GLU A 103 10.54 -12.96 -12.36
N PRO A 104 10.23 -13.56 -11.20
CA PRO A 104 11.02 -13.37 -9.99
C PRO A 104 12.44 -13.94 -10.10
N MET A 105 12.63 -14.96 -10.95
CA MET A 105 13.95 -15.55 -11.22
C MET A 105 14.91 -14.58 -11.90
N ASP A 106 14.43 -13.59 -12.64
CA ASP A 106 15.31 -12.60 -13.28
C ASP A 106 15.98 -11.70 -12.24
N ARG A 107 15.32 -11.40 -11.11
CA ARG A 107 15.97 -10.71 -10.00
C ARG A 107 17.12 -11.55 -9.42
N VAL A 108 16.94 -12.86 -9.27
CA VAL A 108 17.98 -13.73 -8.73
C VAL A 108 19.21 -13.76 -9.65
N LYS A 109 18.99 -13.82 -10.97
CA LYS A 109 20.08 -13.76 -11.97
C LYS A 109 20.84 -12.43 -11.93
N GLU A 110 20.13 -11.31 -11.88
CA GLU A 110 20.74 -9.97 -11.80
C GLU A 110 21.60 -9.78 -10.57
N LEU A 111 21.18 -10.34 -9.43
CA LEU A 111 21.98 -10.31 -8.20
C LEU A 111 23.29 -11.09 -8.39
N GLY A 112 23.27 -12.16 -9.17
CA GLY A 112 24.44 -12.99 -9.48
C GLY A 112 25.44 -12.33 -10.43
N ASP A 113 24.95 -11.64 -11.46
CA ASP A 113 25.79 -11.00 -12.49
C ASP A 113 26.63 -9.83 -11.95
N ALA A 114 26.22 -9.22 -10.84
CA ALA A 114 26.81 -7.96 -10.40
C ALA A 114 28.21 -8.11 -9.78
N SER A 115 28.58 -9.24 -9.17
CA SER A 115 29.83 -9.32 -8.38
C SER A 115 30.27 -10.72 -7.95
N VAL A 116 29.61 -11.81 -8.35
CA VAL A 116 29.89 -13.13 -7.74
C VAL A 116 30.24 -14.21 -8.78
N PRO A 117 31.24 -15.08 -8.49
CA PRO A 117 31.73 -16.07 -9.45
C PRO A 117 30.79 -17.27 -9.67
N PHE A 118 29.71 -17.39 -8.91
CA PHE A 118 28.76 -18.51 -8.95
C PHE A 118 27.32 -18.03 -8.85
N THR A 119 26.39 -18.80 -9.44
CA THR A 119 24.95 -18.55 -9.34
C THR A 119 24.43 -18.76 -7.91
N PHE A 120 23.37 -18.05 -7.53
CA PHE A 120 22.69 -18.28 -6.25
C PHE A 120 21.84 -19.55 -6.28
N ASP A 121 21.87 -20.32 -5.20
CA ASP A 121 20.90 -21.38 -4.94
C ASP A 121 19.62 -20.77 -4.40
N VAL A 122 18.48 -21.15 -4.97
CA VAL A 122 17.15 -20.68 -4.53
C VAL A 122 16.51 -21.77 -3.68
N HIS A 123 16.24 -21.47 -2.41
CA HIS A 123 15.64 -22.40 -1.46
C HIS A 123 14.12 -22.22 -1.36
N ALA A 124 13.65 -21.00 -1.56
CA ALA A 124 12.22 -20.69 -1.58
C ALA A 124 11.92 -19.52 -2.51
N MET A 125 10.74 -19.57 -3.13
CA MET A 125 10.17 -18.50 -3.94
C MET A 125 8.67 -18.42 -3.63
N ILE A 126 8.28 -17.48 -2.78
CA ILE A 126 6.94 -17.41 -2.19
C ILE A 126 6.20 -16.21 -2.78
N HIS A 127 5.10 -16.46 -3.50
CA HIS A 127 4.20 -15.40 -3.94
C HIS A 127 3.36 -14.88 -2.78
N THR A 128 3.12 -13.57 -2.71
CA THR A 128 2.30 -12.93 -1.68
C THR A 128 1.75 -11.59 -2.16
N ASP A 129 0.56 -11.24 -1.67
CA ASP A 129 -0.08 -9.94 -1.90
C ASP A 129 0.62 -8.81 -1.11
N ASP A 130 1.42 -9.15 -0.10
CA ASP A 130 2.24 -8.22 0.65
C ASP A 130 3.64 -8.80 0.91
N ALA A 131 4.51 -8.63 -0.08
CA ALA A 131 5.91 -9.08 -0.02
C ALA A 131 6.75 -8.34 1.04
N PRO A 132 6.63 -7.01 1.19
CA PRO A 132 7.33 -6.29 2.26
C PRO A 132 6.99 -6.81 3.66
N THR A 133 5.70 -7.02 3.96
CA THR A 133 5.30 -7.50 5.29
C THR A 133 5.79 -8.92 5.55
N LEU A 134 5.72 -9.81 4.55
CA LEU A 134 6.21 -11.18 4.70
C LEU A 134 7.74 -11.20 4.88
N GLU A 135 8.49 -10.45 4.08
CA GLU A 135 9.95 -10.37 4.18
C GLU A 135 10.39 -9.87 5.55
N LYS A 136 9.78 -8.78 6.04
CA LYS A 136 10.03 -8.25 7.39
C LYS A 136 9.78 -9.30 8.48
N LYS A 137 8.65 -10.01 8.40
CA LYS A 137 8.31 -11.06 9.38
C LYS A 137 9.31 -12.21 9.37
N LEU A 138 9.83 -12.60 8.20
CA LEU A 138 10.83 -13.65 8.12
C LEU A 138 12.17 -13.20 8.74
N HIS A 139 12.63 -11.98 8.49
CA HIS A 139 13.84 -11.43 9.14
C HIS A 139 13.67 -11.22 10.66
N GLU A 140 12.46 -11.05 11.16
CA GLU A 140 12.20 -10.97 12.61
C GLU A 140 12.29 -12.35 13.29
N VAL A 141 12.05 -13.42 12.54
CA VAL A 141 12.00 -14.81 13.06
C VAL A 141 13.32 -15.55 12.86
N PHE A 142 14.05 -15.26 11.78
CA PHE A 142 15.28 -15.95 11.35
C PHE A 142 16.42 -14.95 11.14
#